data_AF-A0A3D6CUZ9-F1
#
_entry.id   AF-A0A3D6CUZ9-F1
#
_cell.length_a   1.000
_cell.length_b   1.000
_cell.length_c   1.000
_cell.angle_alpha   90.00
_cell.angle_beta   90.00
_cell.angle_gamma   90.00
#
_symmetry.space_group_name_H-M   'P 1'
#
loop_
_entity.id
_entity.type
_entity.pdbx_description
1 polymer ?
#
loop_
_entity_poly.entity_id
_entity_poly.type
_entity_poly.pdbx_seq_one_letter_code
_entity_poly.pdbx_strand_id
1 'polypeptide(L)'
;MLILKHHGLPLREVAEGGWFELPDGAICSPAYAGWADENGHSLEEAPAPAPYVATLAEKRAAASLPKLDFCLALMRLAILPAEECKAAARGEWPATFAGFVAGMSAQDATEAEIRWAAATQIFYANPLLQALAQFKAGGDPVQAVALLDAIFGIAE
;
A
#
# COMPACT_ATOMS: atom_id res chain seq x y z
N MET A 1 -20.82 -20.94 -1.05
CA MET A 1 -21.84 -20.07 -1.69
C MET A 1 -22.00 -20.57 -3.12
N LEU A 2 -23.22 -20.69 -3.62
CA LEU A 2 -23.50 -21.19 -4.97
C LEU A 2 -23.94 -20.04 -5.87
N ILE A 3 -23.72 -20.16 -7.17
CA ILE A 3 -24.23 -19.24 -8.19
C ILE A 3 -25.31 -19.98 -8.98
N LEU A 4 -26.53 -19.47 -8.90
CA LEU A 4 -27.60 -19.87 -9.80
C LEU A 4 -27.28 -19.31 -11.19
N LYS A 5 -27.27 -20.17 -12.19
CA LYS A 5 -27.08 -19.84 -13.59
C LYS A 5 -28.30 -20.24 -14.40
N HIS A 6 -28.49 -19.61 -15.56
CA HIS A 6 -29.45 -20.02 -16.59
C HIS A 6 -28.74 -20.04 -17.93
N HIS A 7 -28.72 -21.20 -18.59
CA HIS A 7 -27.93 -21.46 -19.80
C HIS A 7 -26.45 -21.01 -19.66
N GLY A 8 -25.86 -21.25 -18.48
CA GLY A 8 -24.47 -20.91 -18.17
C GLY A 8 -24.23 -19.46 -17.75
N LEU A 9 -25.23 -18.58 -17.84
CA LEU A 9 -25.12 -17.18 -17.40
C LEU A 9 -25.45 -17.04 -15.92
N PRO A 10 -24.61 -16.40 -15.09
CA PRO A 10 -24.88 -16.18 -13.68
C PRO A 10 -26.08 -15.25 -13.49
N LEU A 11 -27.02 -15.68 -12.66
CA LEU A 11 -28.19 -14.92 -12.24
C LEU A 11 -27.99 -14.28 -10.87
N ARG A 12 -27.69 -15.10 -9.85
CA ARG A 12 -27.54 -14.64 -8.47
C ARG A 12 -26.86 -15.66 -7.58
N GLU A 13 -26.48 -15.22 -6.38
CA GLU A 13 -25.95 -16.08 -5.34
C GLU A 13 -27.05 -16.79 -4.55
N VAL A 14 -26.77 -18.04 -4.15
CA VAL A 14 -27.65 -18.90 -3.37
C VAL A 14 -26.85 -19.52 -2.22
N ALA A 15 -27.41 -19.48 -1.02
CA ALA A 15 -26.84 -20.17 0.13
C ALA A 15 -26.96 -21.69 -0.03
N GLU A 16 -25.83 -22.38 0.06
CA GLU A 16 -25.78 -23.85 0.02
C GLU A 16 -26.59 -24.45 1.18
N GLY A 17 -27.31 -25.54 0.91
CA GLY A 17 -28.27 -26.18 1.82
C GLY A 17 -29.58 -25.41 2.01
N GLY A 18 -29.72 -24.22 1.43
CA GLY A 18 -30.90 -23.37 1.56
C GLY A 18 -31.97 -23.62 0.50
N TRP A 19 -33.09 -22.91 0.66
CA TRP A 19 -34.12 -22.78 -0.37
C TRP A 19 -33.77 -21.64 -1.33
N PHE A 20 -34.14 -21.77 -2.59
CA PHE A 20 -33.93 -20.74 -3.62
C PHE A 20 -35.10 -20.72 -4.61
N GLU A 21 -35.33 -19.54 -5.18
CA GLU A 21 -36.40 -19.32 -6.17
C GLU A 21 -35.79 -19.21 -7.59
N LEU A 22 -36.51 -19.70 -8.58
CA LEU A 22 -36.17 -19.59 -10.00
C LEU A 22 -36.85 -18.35 -10.61
N PRO A 23 -36.38 -17.83 -11.76
CA PRO A 23 -36.98 -16.65 -12.40
C PRO A 23 -38.46 -16.80 -12.79
N ASP A 24 -38.95 -18.03 -12.92
CA ASP A 24 -40.35 -18.37 -13.18
C ASP A 24 -41.23 -18.38 -11.91
N GLY A 25 -40.65 -18.11 -10.73
CA GLY A 25 -41.30 -18.13 -9.43
C GLY A 25 -41.33 -19.51 -8.75
N ALA A 26 -40.74 -20.55 -9.35
CA ALA A 26 -40.64 -21.86 -8.73
C ALA A 26 -39.66 -21.84 -7.54
N ILE A 27 -39.94 -22.61 -6.49
CA ILE A 27 -39.12 -22.68 -5.28
C ILE A 27 -38.48 -24.07 -5.19
N CYS A 28 -37.15 -24.12 -5.04
CA CYS A 28 -36.32 -25.34 -5.04
C CYS A 28 -35.48 -25.46 -3.75
N SER A 29 -35.19 -26.68 -3.32
CA SER A 29 -34.35 -27.01 -2.16
C SER A 29 -34.00 -28.51 -2.12
N PRO A 30 -32.87 -28.91 -1.51
CA PRO A 30 -31.80 -28.05 -1.01
C PRO A 30 -30.92 -27.53 -2.15
N ALA A 31 -30.36 -26.34 -2.00
CA ALA A 31 -29.34 -25.83 -2.91
C ALA A 31 -28.03 -26.61 -2.72
N TYR A 32 -27.50 -27.25 -3.76
CA TYR A 32 -26.21 -27.93 -3.73
C TYR A 32 -25.46 -27.75 -5.05
N ALA A 33 -24.13 -27.79 -5.01
CA ALA A 33 -23.29 -27.66 -6.20
C ALA A 33 -23.54 -28.82 -7.17
N GLY A 34 -23.70 -28.51 -8.46
CA GLY A 34 -24.01 -29.48 -9.50
C GLY A 34 -25.51 -29.77 -9.68
N TRP A 35 -26.40 -29.12 -8.90
CA TRP A 35 -27.83 -29.14 -9.19
C TRP A 35 -28.11 -28.51 -10.57
N ALA A 36 -29.02 -29.10 -11.33
CA ALA A 36 -29.48 -28.56 -12.62
C ALA A 36 -30.91 -29.03 -12.94
N ASP A 37 -31.63 -28.25 -13.75
CA ASP A 37 -32.97 -28.60 -14.25
C ASP A 37 -33.03 -28.70 -15.79
N GLU A 38 -34.18 -29.14 -16.31
CA GLU A 38 -34.43 -29.27 -17.75
C GLU A 38 -34.60 -27.93 -18.47
N ASN A 39 -34.87 -26.85 -17.72
CA ASN A 39 -35.02 -25.49 -18.24
C ASN A 39 -33.66 -24.79 -18.38
N GLY A 40 -32.56 -25.47 -18.06
CA GLY A 40 -31.20 -24.94 -18.21
C GLY A 40 -30.70 -24.14 -17.02
N HIS A 41 -31.38 -24.20 -15.87
CA HIS A 41 -30.83 -23.67 -14.61
C HIS A 41 -29.81 -24.61 -14.03
N SER A 42 -28.77 -24.06 -13.41
CA SER A 42 -27.79 -24.84 -12.65
C SER A 42 -27.27 -24.07 -11.44
N LEU A 43 -26.83 -24.80 -10.42
CA LEU A 43 -26.09 -24.26 -9.29
C LEU A 43 -24.65 -24.72 -9.38
N GLU A 44 -23.73 -23.77 -9.43
CA GLU A 44 -22.29 -24.04 -9.41
C GLU A 44 -21.67 -23.37 -8.20
N GLU A 45 -20.56 -23.93 -7.70
CA GLU A 45 -19.81 -23.27 -6.64
C GLU A 45 -19.29 -21.92 -7.13
N ALA A 46 -19.50 -20.87 -6.33
CA ALA A 46 -18.91 -19.58 -6.64
C ALA A 46 -17.38 -19.73 -6.67
N PRO A 47 -16.69 -19.17 -7.67
CA PRO A 47 -15.24 -19.17 -7.65
C PRO A 47 -14.77 -18.47 -6.37
N ALA A 48 -13.73 -19.01 -5.74
CA ALA A 48 -13.10 -18.34 -4.61
C ALA A 48 -12.74 -16.90 -5.01
N PRO A 49 -12.97 -15.89 -4.15
CA PRO A 49 -12.54 -14.54 -4.46
C PRO A 49 -11.04 -14.55 -4.71
N ALA A 50 -10.60 -13.83 -5.75
CA ALA A 50 -9.18 -13.64 -5.98
C ALA A 50 -8.53 -13.05 -4.70
N PRO A 51 -7.31 -13.45 -4.34
CA PRO A 51 -6.63 -12.87 -3.19
C PRO A 51 -6.53 -11.35 -3.39
N TYR A 52 -6.85 -10.58 -2.36
CA TYR A 52 -6.66 -9.13 -2.39
C TYR A 52 -5.16 -8.83 -2.55
N VAL A 53 -4.82 -8.09 -3.61
CA VAL A 53 -3.48 -7.56 -3.86
C VAL A 53 -3.57 -6.04 -3.73
N ALA A 54 -2.93 -5.49 -2.70
CA ALA A 54 -2.87 -4.05 -2.53
C ALA A 54 -2.15 -3.39 -3.72
N THR A 55 -2.74 -2.32 -4.23
CA THR A 55 -2.15 -1.47 -5.27
C THR A 55 -0.89 -0.77 -4.75
N LEU A 56 -0.03 -0.32 -5.67
CA LEU A 56 1.17 0.43 -5.33
C LEU A 56 0.86 1.71 -4.53
N ALA A 57 -0.23 2.39 -4.87
CA ALA A 57 -0.69 3.59 -4.17
C ALA A 57 -1.08 3.27 -2.71
N GLU A 58 -1.80 2.17 -2.47
CA GLU A 58 -2.16 1.72 -1.12
C GLU A 58 -0.93 1.33 -0.30
N LYS A 59 0.03 0.62 -0.92
CA LYS A 59 1.32 0.29 -0.28
C LYS A 59 2.05 1.54 0.19
N ARG A 60 2.19 2.55 -0.68
CA ARG A 60 2.85 3.83 -0.35
C ARG A 60 2.08 4.62 0.72
N ALA A 61 0.75 4.64 0.67
CA ALA A 61 -0.07 5.36 1.64
C ALA A 61 0.06 4.80 3.06
N ALA A 62 0.20 3.48 3.20
CA ALA A 62 0.36 2.81 4.49
C ALA A 62 1.84 2.66 4.93
N ALA A 63 2.80 2.94 4.06
CA ALA A 63 4.21 2.68 4.33
C ALA A 63 4.78 3.59 5.43
N SER A 64 5.39 2.94 6.42
CA SER A 64 6.15 3.59 7.49
C SER A 64 7.31 2.70 7.92
N LEU A 65 8.38 3.30 8.43
CA LEU A 65 9.52 2.61 9.00
C LEU A 65 9.91 3.23 10.35
N PRO A 66 10.35 2.42 11.34
CA PRO A 66 11.09 2.94 12.47
C PRO A 66 12.28 3.78 12.00
N LYS A 67 12.57 4.89 12.68
CA LYS A 67 13.66 5.79 12.29
C LYS A 67 15.02 5.08 12.17
N LEU A 68 15.26 4.08 13.02
CA LEU A 68 16.44 3.22 12.94
C LEU A 68 16.51 2.50 11.58
N ASP A 69 15.44 1.81 11.20
CA ASP A 69 15.39 1.03 9.96
C ASP A 69 15.47 1.93 8.72
N PHE A 70 14.86 3.11 8.80
CA PHE A 70 15.00 4.15 7.79
C PHE A 70 16.47 4.58 7.63
N CYS A 71 17.18 4.89 8.71
CA CYS A 71 18.61 5.26 8.65
C CYS A 71 19.49 4.11 8.13
N LEU A 72 19.17 2.86 8.49
CA LEU A 72 19.85 1.68 7.94
C LEU A 72 19.60 1.53 6.44
N ALA A 73 18.38 1.80 5.95
CA ALA A 73 18.07 1.80 4.53
C ALA A 73 18.86 2.89 3.78
N LEU A 74 18.94 4.12 4.33
CA LEU A 74 19.75 5.19 3.76
C LEU A 74 21.23 4.80 3.64
N MET A 75 21.78 4.10 4.64
CA MET A 75 23.15 3.58 4.61
C MET A 75 23.33 2.53 3.52
N ARG A 76 22.43 1.53 3.45
CA ARG A 76 22.50 0.45 2.45
C ARG A 76 22.45 0.97 1.01
N LEU A 77 21.66 2.02 0.80
CA LEU A 77 21.50 2.69 -0.49
C LEU A 77 22.58 3.76 -0.76
N ALA A 78 23.55 3.92 0.15
CA ALA A 78 24.60 4.94 0.08
C ALA A 78 24.08 6.38 -0.12
N ILE A 79 22.87 6.67 0.38
CA ILE A 79 22.26 8.01 0.32
C ILE A 79 22.92 8.93 1.34
N LEU A 80 23.20 8.38 2.53
CA LEU A 80 23.98 9.00 3.59
C LEU A 80 25.22 8.15 3.90
N PRO A 81 26.35 8.78 4.23
CA PRO A 81 27.51 8.05 4.77
C PRO A 81 27.18 7.45 6.14
N ALA A 82 27.92 6.41 6.54
CA ALA A 82 27.66 5.67 7.78
C ALA A 82 27.71 6.54 9.04
N GLU A 83 28.63 7.51 9.11
CA GLU A 83 28.73 8.44 10.23
C GLU A 83 27.50 9.33 10.36
N GLU A 84 27.00 9.85 9.23
CA GLU A 84 25.77 10.63 9.22
C GLU A 84 24.55 9.78 9.55
N CYS A 85 24.49 8.50 9.13
CA CYS A 85 23.39 7.61 9.51
C CYS A 85 23.32 7.41 11.04
N LYS A 86 24.48 7.29 11.71
CA LYS A 86 24.54 7.18 13.19
C LYS A 86 24.11 8.48 13.88
N ALA A 87 24.46 9.63 13.33
CA ALA A 87 24.01 10.93 13.83
C ALA A 87 22.50 11.12 13.60
N ALA A 88 22.04 10.84 12.39
CA ALA A 88 20.66 10.86 11.95
C ALA A 88 19.76 10.04 12.89
N ALA A 89 20.17 8.80 13.19
CA ALA A 89 19.44 7.91 14.09
C ALA A 89 19.31 8.46 15.53
N ARG A 90 20.24 9.30 15.97
CA ARG A 90 20.21 9.98 17.29
C ARG A 90 19.39 11.27 17.31
N GLY A 91 18.86 11.69 16.15
CA GLY A 91 18.09 12.94 16.05
C GLY A 91 18.87 14.12 15.48
N GLU A 92 20.16 13.97 15.23
CA GLU A 92 20.98 15.02 14.61
C GLU A 92 20.61 15.18 13.14
N TRP A 93 20.66 16.42 12.63
CA TRP A 93 20.39 16.69 11.22
C TRP A 93 21.60 16.29 10.35
N PRO A 94 21.44 15.46 9.32
CA PRO A 94 22.56 15.04 8.46
C PRO A 94 23.15 16.21 7.67
N ALA A 95 24.49 16.30 7.62
CA ALA A 95 25.19 17.34 6.86
C ALA A 95 24.88 17.26 5.35
N THR A 96 24.64 16.05 4.82
CA THR A 96 24.18 15.83 3.44
C THR A 96 22.90 16.60 3.12
N PHE A 97 22.05 16.86 4.12
CA PHE A 97 20.80 17.60 3.97
C PHE A 97 20.90 19.06 4.42
N ALA A 98 22.09 19.57 4.76
CA ALA A 98 22.26 20.99 5.11
C ALA A 98 21.86 21.93 3.96
N GLY A 99 22.13 21.52 2.71
CA GLY A 99 21.73 22.28 1.52
C GLY A 99 20.22 22.41 1.33
N PHE A 100 19.43 21.49 1.90
CA PHE A 100 17.97 21.55 1.83
C PHE A 100 17.42 22.71 2.67
N VAL A 101 17.89 22.83 3.91
CA VAL A 101 17.44 23.89 4.83
C VAL A 101 18.04 25.26 4.50
N ALA A 102 19.13 25.32 3.73
CA ALA A 102 19.76 26.57 3.31
C ALA A 102 18.85 27.46 2.45
N GLY A 103 17.88 26.88 1.75
CA GLY A 103 16.88 27.62 0.96
C GLY A 103 15.62 28.01 1.75
N MET A 104 15.52 27.63 3.02
CA MET A 104 14.34 27.85 3.85
C MET A 104 14.49 29.10 4.73
N SER A 105 13.38 29.61 5.26
CA SER A 105 13.46 30.59 6.35
C SER A 105 14.08 29.94 7.59
N ALA A 106 14.69 30.75 8.47
CA ALA A 106 15.26 30.22 9.71
C ALA A 106 14.22 29.49 10.58
N GLN A 107 12.97 29.95 10.55
CA GLN A 107 11.86 29.32 11.26
C GLN A 107 11.53 27.94 10.68
N ASP A 108 11.39 27.83 9.36
CA ASP A 108 11.02 26.56 8.72
C ASP A 108 12.15 25.53 8.81
N ALA A 109 13.41 25.96 8.69
CA ALA A 109 14.58 25.11 8.90
C ALA A 109 14.60 24.54 10.32
N THR A 110 14.39 25.39 11.32
CA THR A 110 14.32 24.98 12.74
C THR A 110 13.17 24.00 12.96
N GLU A 111 12.00 24.26 12.38
CA GLU A 111 10.85 23.35 12.50
C GLU A 111 11.12 21.99 11.86
N ALA A 112 11.76 21.95 10.69
CA ALA A 112 12.15 20.71 10.02
C ALA A 112 13.12 19.88 10.89
N GLU A 113 14.12 20.54 11.47
CA GLU A 113 15.10 19.90 12.37
C GLU A 113 14.43 19.36 13.64
N ILE A 114 13.54 20.13 14.27
CA ILE A 114 12.78 19.68 15.46
C ILE A 114 11.91 18.47 15.13
N ARG A 115 11.17 18.51 14.01
CA ARG A 115 10.31 17.40 13.57
C ARG A 115 11.15 16.14 13.30
N TRP A 116 12.30 16.29 12.66
CA TRP A 116 13.23 15.20 12.45
C TRP A 116 13.76 14.62 13.76
N ALA A 117 14.22 15.48 14.67
CA ALA A 117 14.78 15.07 15.96
C ALA A 117 13.77 14.27 16.79
N ALA A 118 12.51 14.71 16.81
CA ALA A 118 11.44 14.07 17.56
C ALA A 118 10.85 12.80 16.91
N ALA A 119 11.07 12.61 15.60
CA ALA A 119 10.47 11.48 14.89
C ALA A 119 11.02 10.13 15.38
N THR A 120 10.11 9.21 15.70
CA THR A 120 10.41 7.80 16.01
C THR A 120 10.00 6.86 14.87
N GLN A 121 9.00 7.29 14.09
CA GLN A 121 8.47 6.63 12.90
C GLN A 121 8.53 7.58 11.72
N ILE A 122 8.97 7.08 10.57
CA ILE A 122 9.11 7.81 9.32
C ILE A 122 8.05 7.28 8.36
N PHE A 123 7.10 8.14 8.03
CA PHE A 123 6.01 7.81 7.11
C PHE A 123 6.41 8.16 5.69
N TYR A 124 6.11 7.29 4.73
CA TYR A 124 6.35 7.55 3.31
C TYR A 124 5.67 8.87 2.90
N ALA A 125 4.42 9.06 3.31
CA ALA A 125 3.64 10.27 3.01
C ALA A 125 4.06 11.53 3.81
N ASN A 126 5.12 11.47 4.61
CA ASN A 126 5.55 12.63 5.40
C ASN A 126 6.00 13.79 4.47
N PRO A 127 5.44 15.00 4.61
CA PRO A 127 5.77 16.11 3.71
C PRO A 127 7.24 16.52 3.72
N LEU A 128 7.91 16.48 4.87
CA LEU A 128 9.33 16.80 4.99
C LEU A 128 10.18 15.75 4.24
N LEU A 129 9.83 14.47 4.37
CA LEU A 129 10.52 13.39 3.67
C LEU A 129 10.35 13.48 2.15
N GLN A 130 9.13 13.76 1.69
CA GLN A 130 8.84 13.97 0.26
C GLN A 130 9.67 15.13 -0.32
N ALA A 131 9.75 16.24 0.41
CA ALA A 131 10.56 17.40 0.02
C ALA A 131 12.06 17.06 0.00
N LEU A 132 12.56 16.33 0.99
CA LEU A 132 13.96 15.86 1.04
C LEU A 132 14.30 14.93 -0.14
N ALA A 133 13.39 14.01 -0.49
CA ALA A 133 13.58 13.12 -1.63
C ALA A 133 13.64 13.90 -2.95
N GLN A 134 12.74 14.88 -3.14
CA GLN A 134 12.79 15.78 -4.29
C GLN A 134 14.10 16.56 -4.37
N PHE A 135 14.56 17.11 -3.24
CA PHE A 135 15.84 17.81 -3.16
C PHE A 135 17.00 16.89 -3.55
N LYS A 136 17.05 15.68 -3.01
CA LYS A 136 18.10 14.70 -3.31
C LYS A 136 18.08 14.24 -4.77
N ALA A 137 16.89 14.17 -5.37
CA ALA A 137 16.67 13.85 -6.78
C ALA A 137 16.90 15.04 -7.73
N GLY A 138 17.37 16.20 -7.24
CA GLY A 138 17.58 17.39 -8.07
C GLY A 138 16.28 17.97 -8.64
N GLY A 139 15.14 17.71 -8.00
CA GLY A 139 13.81 18.15 -8.42
C GLY A 139 13.07 17.18 -9.36
N ASP A 140 13.68 16.05 -9.74
CA ASP A 140 13.00 15.05 -10.57
C ASP A 140 12.00 14.23 -9.73
N PRO A 141 10.67 14.34 -10.00
CA PRO A 141 9.66 13.64 -9.21
C PRO A 141 9.68 12.13 -9.41
N VAL A 142 10.10 11.62 -10.58
CA VAL A 142 10.16 10.19 -10.86
C VAL A 142 11.30 9.56 -10.07
N GLN A 143 12.47 10.20 -10.08
CA GLN A 143 13.62 9.76 -9.28
C GLN A 143 13.35 9.87 -7.78
N ALA A 144 12.65 10.92 -7.33
CA ALA A 144 12.27 11.07 -5.93
C ALA A 144 11.35 9.92 -5.45
N VAL A 145 10.36 9.54 -6.26
CA VAL A 145 9.46 8.41 -5.96
C VAL A 145 10.24 7.10 -5.95
N ALA A 146 11.06 6.84 -6.97
CA ALA A 146 11.86 5.62 -7.04
C ALA A 146 12.83 5.49 -5.86
N LEU A 147 13.44 6.61 -5.44
CA LEU A 147 14.30 6.65 -4.26
C LEU A 147 13.55 6.28 -2.99
N LEU A 148 12.36 6.85 -2.79
CA LEU A 148 11.52 6.54 -1.62
C LEU A 148 11.05 5.09 -1.66
N ASP A 149 10.57 4.59 -2.79
CA ASP A 149 10.18 3.18 -2.92
C ASP A 149 11.34 2.24 -2.57
N ALA A 150 12.56 2.54 -3.02
CA ALA A 150 13.75 1.77 -2.67
C ALA A 150 14.06 1.82 -1.16
N ILE A 151 13.92 2.97 -0.51
CA ILE A 151 14.12 3.12 0.94
C ILE A 151 13.09 2.30 1.73
N PHE A 152 11.82 2.34 1.32
CA PHE A 152 10.71 1.66 2.00
C PHE A 152 10.54 0.20 1.56
N GLY A 153 11.33 -0.28 0.60
CA GLY A 153 11.22 -1.64 0.07
C GLY A 153 9.91 -1.89 -0.69
N ILE A 154 9.34 -0.86 -1.30
CA ILE A 154 8.12 -0.97 -2.10
C ILE A 154 8.54 -1.34 -3.52
N ALA A 155 8.27 -2.58 -3.92
CA ALA A 155 8.43 -3.02 -5.30
C ALA A 155 7.10 -2.87 -6.09
N GLU A 156 7.24 -2.62 -7.40
CA GLU A 156 6.14 -2.68 -8.38
C GLU A 156 5.49 -4.07 -8.41
#